data_AF-G7WQS4-F1
#
_entry.id   AF-G7WQS4-F1
#
_cell.length_a   1.000
_cell.length_b   1.000
_cell.length_c   1.000
_cell.angle_alpha   90.00
_cell.angle_beta   90.00
_cell.angle_gamma   90.00
#
_symmetry.space_group_name_H-M   'P 1'
#
loop_
_entity.id
_entity.type
_entity.pdbx_description
1 polymer ?
#
loop_
_entity_poly.entity_id
_entity_poly.type
_entity_poly.pdbx_seq_one_letter_code
_entity_poly.pdbx_strand_id
1 'polypeptide(L)'
;MAEKKDYGNFGSYVQRLPATIVMNGLGQAMAGELAAARLAKGDRMSADERAHKTLFDCVESWLFECEAYSGDGGLMAAIVNSSQENYVRAQAEALAYLDWLKKFSQAYLGDGKDGSSDL
;
A
#
# COMPACT_ATOMS: atom_id res chain seq x y z
N MET A 1 -18.77 -18.82 -15.33
CA MET A 1 -19.01 -17.61 -14.52
C MET A 1 -17.68 -17.25 -13.90
N ALA A 2 -17.07 -16.12 -14.26
CA ALA A 2 -15.81 -15.71 -13.65
C ALA A 2 -16.09 -15.32 -12.18
N GLU A 3 -15.38 -15.93 -11.24
CA GLU A 3 -15.45 -15.59 -9.82
C GLU A 3 -15.02 -14.12 -9.66
N LYS A 4 -15.93 -13.28 -9.16
CA LYS A 4 -15.63 -11.87 -8.92
C LYS A 4 -14.75 -11.81 -7.67
N LYS A 5 -13.44 -11.77 -7.88
CA LYS A 5 -12.44 -11.78 -6.81
C LYS A 5 -12.66 -10.53 -5.94
N ASP A 6 -12.89 -10.73 -4.64
CA ASP A 6 -13.12 -9.64 -3.68
C ASP A 6 -11.78 -9.06 -3.23
N TYR A 7 -11.48 -7.85 -3.69
CA TYR A 7 -10.25 -7.12 -3.38
C TYR A 7 -10.43 -6.15 -2.19
N GLY A 8 -11.59 -6.19 -1.51
CA GLY A 8 -11.95 -5.21 -0.49
C GLY A 8 -11.82 -3.77 -1.02
N ASN A 9 -11.46 -2.86 -0.13
CA ASN A 9 -11.25 -1.45 -0.44
C ASN A 9 -9.83 -1.11 -0.95
N PHE A 10 -9.10 -2.07 -1.53
CA PHE A 10 -7.70 -1.87 -1.96
C PHE A 10 -7.49 -0.61 -2.81
N GLY A 11 -8.33 -0.37 -3.83
CA GLY A 11 -8.21 0.82 -4.68
C GLY A 11 -8.33 2.14 -3.89
N SER A 12 -9.24 2.20 -2.93
CA SER A 12 -9.38 3.36 -2.03
C SER A 12 -8.13 3.58 -1.18
N TYR A 13 -7.50 2.48 -0.74
CA TYR A 13 -6.32 2.54 0.11
C TYR A 13 -5.09 3.01 -0.66
N VAL A 14 -4.89 2.49 -1.88
CA VAL A 14 -3.86 2.98 -2.81
C VAL A 14 -4.04 4.47 -3.09
N GLN A 15 -5.28 4.94 -3.27
CA GLN A 15 -5.54 6.37 -3.51
C GLN A 15 -5.20 7.26 -2.31
N ARG A 16 -5.39 6.79 -1.07
CA ARG A 16 -5.14 7.60 0.13
C ARG A 16 -3.67 7.63 0.57
N LEU A 17 -2.94 6.53 0.37
CA LEU A 17 -1.62 6.33 0.97
C LEU A 17 -0.59 7.42 0.60
N PRO A 18 -0.50 7.92 -0.64
CA PRO A 18 0.42 9.01 -0.99
C PRO A 18 0.22 10.27 -0.14
N ALA A 19 -1.03 10.68 0.05
CA ALA A 19 -1.36 11.84 0.87
C ALA A 19 -1.02 11.60 2.34
N THR A 20 -1.24 10.39 2.85
CA THR A 20 -0.85 9.99 4.21
C THR A 20 0.67 10.04 4.40
N ILE A 21 1.46 9.59 3.42
CA ILE A 21 2.93 9.66 3.45
C ILE A 21 3.40 11.13 3.49
N VAL A 22 2.82 12.01 2.68
CA VAL A 22 3.20 13.43 2.67
C VAL A 22 2.87 14.11 4.00
N MET A 23 1.73 13.78 4.62
CA MET A 23 1.27 14.42 5.85
C MET A 23 1.97 13.90 7.11
N ASN A 24 2.20 12.59 7.18
CA ASN A 24 2.63 11.91 8.42
C ASN A 24 4.02 11.24 8.29
N GLY A 25 4.59 11.23 7.09
CA GLY A 25 5.83 10.50 6.77
C GLY A 25 5.59 9.02 6.43
N LEU A 26 6.57 8.44 5.72
CA LEU A 26 6.55 7.04 5.28
C LEU A 26 6.38 6.07 6.46
N GLY A 27 7.12 6.28 7.56
CA GLY A 27 7.09 5.36 8.71
C GLY A 27 5.71 5.22 9.34
N GLN A 28 5.04 6.34 9.65
CA GLN A 28 3.71 6.29 10.26
C GLN A 28 2.64 5.76 9.29
N ALA A 29 2.72 6.15 8.01
CA ALA A 29 1.79 5.67 7.00
C ALA A 29 1.84 4.14 6.89
N MET A 30 3.04 3.57 6.74
CA MET A 30 3.23 2.12 6.61
C MET A 30 2.91 1.37 7.91
N ALA A 31 3.20 1.94 9.08
CA ALA A 31 2.79 1.37 10.36
C ALA A 31 1.25 1.30 10.48
N GLY A 32 0.53 2.30 9.97
CA GLY A 32 -0.93 2.32 9.91
C GLY A 32 -1.50 1.21 9.03
N GLU A 33 -0.95 1.02 7.83
CA GLU A 33 -1.34 -0.08 6.92
C GLU A 33 -1.10 -1.44 7.58
N LEU A 34 0.04 -1.61 8.26
CA LEU A 34 0.37 -2.84 8.98
C LEU A 34 -0.53 -3.09 10.21
N ALA A 35 -0.93 -2.03 10.92
CA ALA A 35 -1.85 -2.12 12.04
C ALA A 35 -3.26 -2.53 11.58
N ALA A 36 -3.74 -1.94 10.49
CA ALA A 36 -5.04 -2.27 9.90
C ALA A 36 -5.07 -3.69 9.33
N ALA A 37 -3.95 -4.20 8.81
CA ALA A 37 -3.80 -5.60 8.40
C ALA A 37 -3.83 -6.61 9.55
N ARG A 38 -3.49 -6.18 10.79
CA ARG A 38 -3.24 -7.06 11.94
C ARG A 38 -4.46 -7.32 12.84
N LEU A 39 -5.64 -6.82 12.48
CA LEU A 39 -6.86 -7.08 13.26
C LEU A 39 -7.37 -8.53 13.13
N ALA A 40 -6.92 -9.29 12.12
CA ALA A 40 -7.21 -10.71 11.96
C ALA A 40 -5.95 -11.54 11.66
N LYS A 41 -5.78 -12.67 12.37
CA LYS A 41 -4.70 -13.65 12.13
C LYS A 41 -5.24 -14.89 11.40
N GLY A 42 -4.50 -15.36 10.39
CA GLY A 42 -4.78 -16.61 9.66
C GLY A 42 -5.90 -16.50 8.63
N ASP A 43 -6.56 -17.62 8.31
CA ASP A 43 -7.61 -17.75 7.29
C ASP A 43 -8.88 -16.90 7.53
N ARG A 44 -8.92 -16.10 8.59
CA ARG A 44 -10.07 -15.28 8.99
C ARG A 44 -9.95 -13.80 8.64
N MET A 45 -8.94 -13.40 7.86
CA MET A 45 -8.85 -12.01 7.42
C MET A 45 -10.07 -11.63 6.58
N SER A 46 -10.63 -10.46 6.84
CA SER A 46 -11.57 -9.81 5.94
C SER A 46 -10.87 -9.39 4.65
N ALA A 47 -11.65 -9.07 3.62
CA ALA A 47 -11.11 -8.56 2.36
C ALA A 47 -10.35 -7.24 2.56
N ASP A 48 -10.81 -6.38 3.47
CA ASP A 48 -10.17 -5.10 3.80
C ASP A 48 -8.84 -5.28 4.55
N GLU A 49 -8.76 -6.19 5.51
CA GLU A 49 -7.49 -6.48 6.19
C GLU A 49 -6.46 -7.06 5.21
N ARG A 50 -6.91 -7.92 4.27
CA ARG A 50 -6.05 -8.41 3.19
C ARG A 50 -5.60 -7.28 2.28
N ALA A 51 -6.49 -6.36 1.91
CA ALA A 51 -6.15 -5.22 1.08
C ALA A 51 -5.06 -4.34 1.73
N HIS A 52 -5.20 -4.04 3.02
CA HIS A 52 -4.17 -3.34 3.81
C HIS A 52 -2.84 -4.08 3.80
N LYS A 53 -2.85 -5.40 4.03
CA LYS A 53 -1.64 -6.22 4.01
C LYS A 53 -0.98 -6.23 2.63
N THR A 54 -1.76 -6.42 1.57
CA THR A 54 -1.27 -6.41 0.19
C THR A 54 -0.66 -5.06 -0.17
N LEU A 55 -1.29 -3.95 0.23
CA LEU A 55 -0.73 -2.61 -0.03
C LEU A 55 0.60 -2.43 0.69
N PHE A 56 0.69 -2.87 1.95
CA PHE A 56 1.94 -2.86 2.71
C PHE A 56 3.03 -3.66 1.99
N ASP A 57 2.71 -4.90 1.61
CA ASP A 57 3.64 -5.84 0.97
C ASP A 57 4.12 -5.32 -0.39
N CYS A 58 3.24 -4.68 -1.17
CA CYS A 58 3.61 -4.07 -2.46
C CYS A 58 4.66 -2.97 -2.30
N VAL A 59 4.44 -2.04 -1.35
CA VAL A 59 5.40 -0.94 -1.10
C VAL A 59 6.68 -1.46 -0.49
N GLU A 60 6.60 -2.39 0.46
CA GLU A 60 7.78 -3.07 1.02
C GLU A 60 8.61 -3.71 -0.09
N SER A 61 7.99 -4.57 -0.91
CA SER A 61 8.68 -5.26 -2.00
C SER A 61 9.36 -4.27 -2.95
N TRP A 62 8.66 -3.22 -3.38
CA TRP A 62 9.24 -2.19 -4.25
C TRP A 62 10.47 -1.52 -3.64
N LEU A 63 10.41 -1.14 -2.36
CA LEU A 63 11.52 -0.43 -1.70
C LEU A 63 12.77 -1.30 -1.52
N PHE A 64 12.60 -2.62 -1.43
CA PHE A 64 13.72 -3.56 -1.46
C PHE A 64 14.21 -3.83 -2.90
N GLU A 65 13.30 -3.92 -3.88
CA GLU A 65 13.64 -4.10 -5.30
C GLU A 65 14.41 -2.91 -5.90
N CYS A 66 14.07 -1.68 -5.52
CA CYS A 66 14.75 -0.47 -5.98
C CYS A 66 15.97 -0.08 -5.11
N GLU A 67 16.37 -0.96 -4.19
CA GLU A 67 17.53 -0.79 -3.30
C GLU A 67 17.46 0.48 -2.44
N ALA A 68 16.26 0.99 -2.15
CA ALA A 68 16.08 2.06 -1.16
C ALA A 68 16.31 1.54 0.27
N TYR A 69 15.98 0.26 0.49
CA TYR A 69 16.34 -0.51 1.67
C TYR A 69 16.99 -1.85 1.31
N SER A 70 17.75 -2.39 2.24
CA SER A 70 18.44 -3.68 2.12
C SER A 70 18.43 -4.41 3.45
N GLY A 71 18.39 -5.75 3.43
CA GLY A 71 18.43 -6.60 4.62
C GLY A 71 17.17 -7.44 4.82
N ASP A 72 17.14 -8.22 5.90
CA ASP A 72 16.14 -9.25 6.20
C ASP A 72 15.17 -8.87 7.35
N GLY A 73 15.35 -7.69 7.96
CA GLY A 73 14.54 -7.22 9.10
C GLY A 73 13.14 -6.72 8.77
N GLY A 74 12.76 -6.69 7.48
CA GLY A 74 11.50 -6.11 6.99
C GLY A 74 11.48 -4.58 7.02
N LEU A 75 10.45 -3.99 6.40
CA LEU A 75 10.37 -2.56 6.15
C LEU A 75 10.39 -1.72 7.43
N MET A 76 9.69 -2.14 8.48
CA MET A 76 9.60 -1.34 9.73
C MET A 76 10.95 -1.26 10.45
N ALA A 77 11.72 -2.35 10.47
CA ALA A 77 13.06 -2.32 11.02
C ALA A 77 14.00 -1.50 10.14
N ALA A 78 13.88 -1.60 8.81
CA ALA A 78 14.68 -0.82 7.87
C ALA A 78 14.44 0.70 8.05
N ILE A 79 13.17 1.13 8.14
CA ILE A 79 12.82 2.55 8.36
C ILE A 79 13.46 3.08 9.64
N VAL A 80 13.33 2.37 10.76
CA VAL A 80 13.80 2.84 12.08
C VAL A 80 15.32 2.87 12.19
N ASN A 81 16.02 1.93 11.54
CA ASN A 81 17.48 1.79 11.68
C ASN A 81 18.28 2.42 10.53
N SER A 82 17.61 2.98 9.53
CA SER A 82 18.27 3.58 8.36
C SER A 82 18.78 5.00 8.61
N SER A 83 19.67 5.46 7.72
CA SER A 83 20.08 6.86 7.66
C SER A 83 18.94 7.74 7.15
N GLN A 84 19.01 9.04 7.45
CA GLN A 84 18.08 10.03 6.91
C GLN A 84 18.08 10.06 5.37
N GLU A 85 19.25 9.88 4.75
CA GLU A 85 19.38 9.81 3.29
C GLU A 85 18.55 8.67 2.70
N ASN A 86 18.70 7.46 3.26
CA ASN A 86 17.92 6.30 2.84
C ASN A 86 16.42 6.51 3.06
N TYR A 87 16.04 7.11 4.20
CA TYR A 87 14.64 7.42 4.49
C TYR A 87 14.03 8.39 3.46
N VAL A 88 14.72 9.49 3.13
CA VAL A 88 14.25 10.46 2.13
C VAL A 88 14.16 9.83 0.75
N ARG A 89 15.16 9.02 0.37
CA ARG A 89 15.13 8.25 -0.89
C ARG A 89 13.94 7.29 -0.92
N ALA A 90 13.76 6.48 0.13
CA ALA A 90 12.64 5.55 0.22
C ALA A 90 11.28 6.25 0.16
N GLN A 91 11.14 7.43 0.77
CA GLN A 91 9.91 8.20 0.68
C GLN A 91 9.64 8.68 -0.76
N ALA A 92 10.67 9.15 -1.48
CA ALA A 92 10.53 9.54 -2.88
C ALA A 92 10.16 8.35 -3.79
N GLU A 93 10.83 7.21 -3.61
CA GLU A 93 10.56 5.97 -4.35
C GLU A 93 9.15 5.43 -4.10
N ALA A 94 8.69 5.42 -2.83
CA ALA A 94 7.35 5.00 -2.48
C ALA A 94 6.29 5.86 -3.15
N LEU A 95 6.47 7.19 -3.17
CA LEU A 95 5.52 8.11 -3.83
C LEU A 95 5.49 7.91 -5.35
N ALA A 96 6.65 7.71 -5.98
CA ALA A 96 6.73 7.44 -7.42
C ALA A 96 6.06 6.12 -7.80
N TYR A 97 6.27 5.07 -7.00
CA TYR A 97 5.60 3.77 -7.18
C TYR A 97 4.10 3.86 -7.00
N LEU A 98 3.63 4.55 -5.96
CA LEU A 98 2.20 4.67 -5.69
C LEU A 98 1.44 5.46 -6.76
N ASP A 99 2.10 6.38 -7.47
CA ASP A 99 1.50 7.05 -8.64
C ASP A 99 1.13 6.05 -9.76
N TRP A 100 2.01 5.08 -10.02
CA TRP A 100 1.74 4.00 -10.96
C TRP A 100 0.72 3.01 -10.42
N LEU A 101 0.86 2.57 -9.16
CA LEU A 101 -0.07 1.64 -8.55
C LEU A 101 -1.50 2.20 -8.54
N LYS A 102 -1.66 3.51 -8.31
CA LYS A 102 -2.95 4.20 -8.40
C LYS A 102 -3.56 4.07 -9.79
N LYS A 103 -2.82 4.38 -10.85
CA LYS A 103 -3.29 4.29 -12.24
C LYS A 103 -3.75 2.86 -12.57
N PHE A 104 -2.97 1.87 -12.18
CA PHE A 104 -3.33 0.47 -12.38
C PHE A 104 -4.55 0.06 -11.54
N SER A 105 -4.63 0.46 -10.27
CA SER A 105 -5.79 0.15 -9.44
C SER A 105 -7.09 0.72 -10.03
N GLN A 106 -7.06 1.95 -10.57
CA GLN A 106 -8.20 2.58 -11.22
C GLN A 106 -8.60 1.85 -12.51
N ALA A 107 -7.62 1.48 -13.34
CA ALA A 107 -7.87 0.81 -14.61
C ALA A 107 -8.42 -0.62 -14.45
N TYR A 108 -7.95 -1.36 -13.44
CA TYR A 108 -8.22 -2.79 -13.30
C TYR A 108 -9.29 -3.13 -12.25
N LEU A 109 -9.46 -2.31 -11.21
CA LEU A 109 -10.46 -2.56 -10.17
C LEU A 109 -11.75 -1.76 -10.40
N GLY A 110 -11.71 -0.77 -11.29
CA GLY A 110 -12.79 0.19 -11.51
C GLY A 110 -12.98 1.10 -10.31
N ASP A 111 -13.45 2.33 -10.55
CA ASP A 111 -14.13 3.04 -9.48
C ASP A 111 -15.43 2.26 -9.24
N GLY A 112 -15.75 1.88 -8.00
CA GLY A 112 -17.05 1.28 -7.63
C GLY A 112 -18.27 2.18 -7.89
N LYS A 113 -18.12 3.20 -8.74
CA LYS A 113 -19.16 4.02 -9.34
C LYS A 113 -19.38 3.55 -10.78
N ASP A 114 -20.12 2.45 -10.92
CA ASP A 114 -21.04 2.33 -12.04
C ASP A 114 -22.07 3.47 -11.89
N GLY A 115 -21.72 4.65 -12.42
CA GLY A 115 -22.64 5.75 -12.64
C GLY A 115 -23.60 5.38 -13.76
N SER A 116 -24.55 4.50 -13.47
CA SER A 116 -25.82 4.44 -14.20
C SER A 116 -26.64 5.67 -13.80
N SER A 117 -26.26 6.83 -14.30
CA SER A 117 -27.08 8.05 -14.37
C SER A 117 -26.64 8.86 -15.58
N ASP A 118 -26.68 8.19 -16.73
CA ASP A 118 -26.87 8.84 -18.02
C ASP A 118 -27.84 7.94 -18.78
N LEU A 119 -29.13 8.30 -18.68
CA LEU A 119 -30.27 8.13 -19.60
C LEU A 119 -31.60 8.10 -18.84
#